data_AF-A0A2M7ZAN7-F1
#
_entry.id   AF-A0A2M7ZAN7-F1
#
_cell.length_a   1.000
_cell.length_b   1.000
_cell.length_c   1.000
_cell.angle_alpha   90.00
_cell.angle_beta   90.00
_cell.angle_gamma   90.00
#
_symmetry.space_group_name_H-M   'P 1'
#
loop_
_entity.id
_entity.type
_entity.pdbx_description
1 polymer ?
#
loop_
_entity_poly.entity_id
_entity_poly.type
_entity_poly.pdbx_seq_one_letter_code
_entity_poly.pdbx_strand_id
1 'polypeptide(L)'
;MTKKIILLILFSINLFAQSDVIVEQLKLIESGKTEQVKSWLREIRKDVNFNDQSIDIIDALLTENGIDAVNKYDDFQKINPKHYLSQLALFKLYSYYYSIGTYTKAKDYAVQLKKRFPGSSYLSSINEVYLKNEKTESLIPPVKKSDEKIEPKDEAPVSIEKYSIQVGAFANINNAKQLIKKIKAKKYKTDLIRKIINGKDLNIVMVGSYKSLDEAIKAQNRINKEFKVDGKIIKLAE
;
A
#
# COMPACT_ATOMS: atom_id res chain seq x y z
N MET A 1 3.45 56.59 42.91
CA MET A 1 3.62 55.12 42.82
C MET A 1 3.14 54.65 41.46
N THR A 2 4.07 54.42 40.54
CA THR A 2 3.79 54.01 39.16
C THR A 2 3.53 52.50 39.12
N LYS A 3 2.29 52.10 38.84
CA LYS A 3 1.92 50.69 38.63
C LYS A 3 2.52 50.23 37.30
N LYS A 4 3.52 49.34 37.36
CA LYS A 4 4.02 48.62 36.19
C LYS A 4 2.99 47.56 35.81
N ILE A 5 2.35 47.73 34.65
CA ILE A 5 1.52 46.70 34.02
C ILE A 5 2.48 45.75 33.30
N ILE A 6 2.58 44.52 33.80
CA ILE A 6 3.32 43.43 33.16
C ILE A 6 2.42 42.92 32.03
N LEU A 7 2.78 43.23 30.79
CA LEU A 7 2.11 42.73 29.59
C LEU A 7 2.60 41.29 29.33
N LEU A 8 1.80 40.30 29.73
CA LEU A 8 2.07 38.89 29.47
C LEU A 8 1.59 38.57 28.04
N ILE A 9 2.50 38.61 27.08
CA ILE A 9 2.22 38.22 25.68
C ILE A 9 2.08 36.69 25.66
N LEU A 10 0.84 36.21 25.68
CA LEU A 10 0.51 34.83 25.33
C LEU A 10 0.76 34.64 23.84
N PHE A 11 1.92 34.09 23.48
CA PHE A 11 2.19 33.62 22.14
C PHE A 11 1.35 32.35 21.91
N SER A 12 0.13 32.55 21.40
CA SER A 12 -0.75 31.45 20.97
C SER A 12 -0.02 30.62 19.91
N ILE A 13 0.41 29.44 20.32
CA ILE A 13 1.25 28.54 19.54
C ILE A 13 0.41 28.02 18.37
N ASN A 14 0.84 28.30 17.13
CA ASN A 14 0.25 27.78 15.89
C ASN A 14 0.53 26.28 15.74
N LEU A 15 -0.04 25.44 16.60
CA LEU A 15 0.11 23.97 16.57
C LEU A 15 -0.60 23.31 15.36
N PHE A 16 -1.43 24.05 14.62
CA PHE A 16 -2.17 23.54 13.46
C PHE A 16 -1.40 23.59 12.14
N ALA A 17 -0.38 24.43 12.01
CA ALA A 17 0.32 24.60 10.73
C ALA A 17 1.19 23.38 10.35
N GLN A 18 1.75 22.67 11.34
CA GLN A 18 2.61 21.52 11.08
C GLN A 18 1.83 20.31 10.54
N SER A 19 0.62 20.05 11.07
CA SER A 19 -0.25 18.99 10.55
C SER A 19 -0.65 19.23 9.10
N ASP A 20 -0.88 20.50 8.72
CA ASP A 20 -1.26 20.85 7.35
C ASP A 20 -0.12 20.57 6.35
N VAL A 21 1.13 20.88 6.75
CA VAL A 21 2.33 20.59 5.96
C VAL A 21 2.47 19.09 5.72
N ILE A 22 2.33 18.26 6.75
CA ILE A 22 2.45 16.80 6.62
C ILE A 22 1.33 16.23 5.74
N VAL A 23 0.09 16.69 5.90
CA VAL A 23 -1.05 16.25 5.07
C VAL A 23 -0.82 16.57 3.60
N GLU A 24 -0.24 17.71 3.27
CA GLU A 24 0.15 18.04 1.89
C GLU A 24 1.18 17.06 1.34
N GLN A 25 2.20 16.71 2.12
CA GLN A 25 3.21 15.74 1.69
C GLN A 25 2.61 14.35 1.45
N LEU A 26 1.70 13.91 2.31
CA LEU A 26 0.98 12.65 2.12
C LEU A 26 0.20 12.64 0.79
N LYS A 27 -0.48 13.73 0.44
CA LYS A 27 -1.19 13.85 -0.85
C LYS A 27 -0.22 13.81 -2.04
N LEU A 28 0.96 14.41 -1.92
CA LEU A 28 1.98 14.36 -2.96
C LEU A 28 2.52 12.94 -3.15
N ILE A 29 2.75 12.20 -2.06
CA ILE A 29 3.12 10.77 -2.12
C ILE A 29 2.01 9.97 -2.81
N GLU A 30 0.75 10.16 -2.40
CA GLU A 30 -0.41 9.45 -2.98
C GLU A 30 -0.59 9.73 -4.48
N SER A 31 -0.30 10.96 -4.92
CA SER A 31 -0.34 11.34 -6.34
C SER A 31 0.91 10.93 -7.13
N GLY A 32 1.85 10.22 -6.50
CA GLY A 32 3.08 9.72 -7.14
C GLY A 32 4.16 10.79 -7.33
N LYS A 33 4.00 11.99 -6.75
CA LYS A 33 4.99 13.08 -6.82
C LYS A 33 6.08 12.91 -5.76
N THR A 34 6.64 11.70 -5.64
CA THR A 34 7.57 11.31 -4.57
C THR A 34 8.87 12.09 -4.60
N GLU A 35 9.36 12.50 -5.78
CA GLU A 35 10.60 13.28 -5.90
C GLU A 35 10.49 14.67 -5.27
N GLN A 36 9.31 15.30 -5.35
CA GLN A 36 9.05 16.58 -4.69
C GLN A 36 9.14 16.41 -3.17
N VAL A 37 8.54 15.34 -2.65
CA VAL A 37 8.54 15.05 -1.21
C VAL A 37 9.92 14.62 -0.73
N LYS A 38 10.69 13.86 -1.52
CA LYS A 38 12.11 13.56 -1.22
C LYS A 38 12.94 14.84 -1.11
N SER A 39 12.71 15.81 -2.00
CA SER A 39 13.40 17.10 -1.93
C SER A 39 12.99 17.91 -0.70
N TRP A 40 11.69 18.00 -0.43
CA TRP A 40 11.17 18.64 0.77
C TRP A 40 11.74 18.00 2.05
N LEU A 41 11.78 16.66 2.12
CA LEU A 41 12.28 15.91 3.27
C LEU A 41 13.78 16.19 3.53
N ARG A 42 14.59 16.38 2.47
CA ARG A 42 16.00 16.77 2.61
C ARG A 42 16.16 18.16 3.21
N GLU A 43 15.30 19.10 2.86
CA GLU A 43 15.37 20.46 3.37
C GLU A 43 14.80 20.56 4.79
N ILE A 44 13.65 19.93 5.06
CA ILE A 44 13.01 20.00 6.37
C ILE A 44 13.86 19.36 7.47
N ARG A 45 14.63 18.32 7.15
CA ARG A 45 15.58 17.68 8.09
C ARG A 45 16.73 18.58 8.51
N LYS A 46 17.02 19.65 7.76
CA LYS A 46 18.05 20.65 8.12
C LYS A 46 17.47 21.76 9.01
N ASP A 47 16.16 21.92 9.06
CA ASP A 47 15.52 22.94 9.88
C ASP A 47 15.47 22.47 11.34
N VAL A 48 16.36 23.03 12.16
CA VAL A 48 16.46 22.74 13.60
C VAL A 48 15.19 23.10 14.38
N ASN A 49 14.32 23.95 13.82
CA ASN A 49 13.06 24.34 14.45
C ASN A 49 11.92 23.37 14.12
N PHE A 50 12.11 22.49 13.13
CA PHE A 50 11.12 21.50 12.75
C PHE A 50 11.34 20.20 13.53
N ASN A 51 10.55 20.00 14.58
CA ASN A 51 10.59 18.81 15.43
C ASN A 51 9.23 18.10 15.44
N ASP A 52 8.87 17.50 14.31
CA ASP A 52 7.67 16.68 14.16
C ASP A 52 8.07 15.26 13.73
N GLN A 53 7.76 14.28 14.59
CA GLN A 53 8.02 12.85 14.37
C GLN A 53 7.34 12.30 13.10
N SER A 54 6.35 13.02 12.56
CA SER A 54 5.68 12.68 11.30
C SER A 54 6.63 12.54 10.11
N ILE A 55 7.81 13.17 10.13
CA ILE A 55 8.80 13.05 9.04
C ILE A 55 9.34 11.63 8.90
N ASP A 56 9.37 10.85 9.98
CA ASP A 56 9.85 9.46 9.93
C ASP A 56 8.85 8.58 9.17
N ILE A 57 7.55 8.89 9.26
CA ILE A 57 6.52 8.25 8.44
C ILE A 57 6.66 8.64 6.97
N ILE A 58 6.94 9.92 6.69
CA ILE A 58 7.18 10.37 5.31
C ILE A 58 8.40 9.67 4.72
N ASP A 59 9.49 9.55 5.48
CA ASP A 59 10.68 8.83 5.08
C ASP A 59 10.42 7.33 4.83
N ALA A 60 9.66 6.68 5.72
CA ALA A 60 9.25 5.29 5.56
C ALA A 60 8.37 5.08 4.31
N LEU A 61 7.49 6.04 3.97
CA LEU A 61 6.66 6.00 2.77
C LEU A 61 7.44 6.18 1.46
N LEU A 62 8.55 6.91 1.51
CA LEU A 62 9.45 7.15 0.38
C LEU A 62 10.52 6.07 0.23
N THR A 63 10.62 5.14 1.19
CA THR A 63 11.60 4.05 1.18
C THR A 63 11.15 2.95 0.21
N GLU A 64 11.94 2.72 -0.83
CA GLU A 64 11.61 1.76 -1.90
C GLU A 64 11.74 0.30 -1.45
N ASN A 65 12.75 0.02 -0.62
CA ASN A 65 12.94 -1.31 -0.05
C ASN A 65 11.87 -1.58 1.03
N GLY A 66 11.06 -2.62 0.82
CA GLY A 66 9.96 -2.95 1.72
C GLY A 66 10.39 -3.36 3.14
N ILE A 67 11.54 -4.01 3.28
CA ILE A 67 12.09 -4.41 4.59
C ILE A 67 12.54 -3.18 5.37
N ASP A 68 13.26 -2.28 4.71
CA ASP A 68 13.71 -1.03 5.33
C ASP A 68 12.53 -0.14 5.73
N ALA A 69 11.51 -0.05 4.87
CA ALA A 69 10.29 0.68 5.17
C ALA A 69 9.56 0.09 6.40
N VAL A 70 9.48 -1.24 6.50
CA VAL A 70 8.88 -1.95 7.63
C VAL A 70 9.63 -1.70 8.93
N ASN A 71 10.96 -1.74 8.90
CA ASN A 71 11.77 -1.43 10.08
C ASN A 71 11.49 0.00 10.56
N LYS A 72 11.44 0.97 9.65
CA LYS A 72 11.10 2.36 9.99
C LYS A 72 9.69 2.51 10.57
N TYR A 73 8.69 1.82 10.01
CA TYR A 73 7.33 1.85 10.58
C TYR A 73 7.28 1.21 11.97
N ASP A 74 8.02 0.13 12.19
CA ASP A 74 8.07 -0.55 13.49
C ASP A 74 8.77 0.31 14.55
N ASP A 75 9.88 0.96 14.20
CA ASP A 75 10.57 1.92 15.07
C ASP A 75 9.67 3.11 15.41
N PHE A 76 8.96 3.66 14.42
CA PHE A 76 7.98 4.70 14.65
C PHE A 76 6.87 4.23 15.62
N GLN A 77 6.39 3.00 15.52
CA GLN A 77 5.38 2.47 16.45
C GLN A 77 5.89 2.37 17.88
N LYS A 78 7.14 1.94 18.07
CA LYS A 78 7.76 1.80 19.39
C LYS A 78 7.96 3.15 20.06
N ILE A 79 8.42 4.14 19.30
CA ILE A 79 8.71 5.49 19.80
C ILE A 79 7.41 6.29 19.99
N ASN A 80 6.50 6.21 19.01
CA ASN A 80 5.33 7.07 18.89
C ASN A 80 3.99 6.30 18.91
N PRO A 81 3.68 5.46 19.91
CA PRO A 81 2.55 4.53 19.83
C PRO A 81 1.15 5.19 19.80
N LYS A 82 1.03 6.45 20.23
CA LYS A 82 -0.24 7.22 20.27
C LYS A 82 -0.33 8.32 19.21
N HIS A 83 0.69 8.48 18.38
CA HIS A 83 0.72 9.54 17.38
C HIS A 83 -0.39 9.36 16.33
N TYR A 84 -0.89 10.45 15.74
CA TYR A 84 -2.05 10.40 14.83
C TYR A 84 -1.75 9.61 13.53
N LEU A 85 -0.48 9.54 13.12
CA LEU A 85 0.00 8.69 12.01
C LEU A 85 0.30 7.24 12.41
N SER A 86 0.18 6.88 13.69
CA SER A 86 0.47 5.50 14.12
C SER A 86 -0.54 4.51 13.56
N GLN A 87 -1.78 4.92 13.27
CA GLN A 87 -2.73 4.11 12.52
C GLN A 87 -2.25 3.81 11.08
N LEU A 88 -1.59 4.77 10.42
CA LEU A 88 -1.04 4.58 9.07
C LEU A 88 0.13 3.59 9.11
N ALA A 89 1.07 3.75 10.05
CA ALA A 89 2.18 2.82 10.22
C ALA A 89 1.70 1.40 10.56
N LEU A 90 0.71 1.23 11.44
CA LEU A 90 0.14 -0.09 11.72
C LEU A 90 -0.51 -0.71 10.49
N PHE A 91 -1.22 0.10 9.71
CA PHE A 91 -1.82 -0.39 8.47
C PHE A 91 -0.76 -0.77 7.43
N LYS A 92 0.37 -0.05 7.34
CA LYS A 92 1.49 -0.39 6.47
C LYS A 92 2.20 -1.68 6.91
N LEU A 93 2.42 -1.85 8.22
CA LEU A 93 2.96 -3.09 8.80
C LEU A 93 2.04 -4.29 8.53
N TYR A 94 0.73 -4.15 8.78
CA TYR A 94 -0.27 -5.14 8.41
C TYR A 94 -0.18 -5.48 6.92
N SER A 95 -0.22 -4.46 6.05
CA SER A 95 -0.26 -4.65 4.59
C SER A 95 0.98 -5.37 4.09
N TYR A 96 2.16 -5.02 4.60
CA TYR A 96 3.40 -5.69 4.24
C TYR A 96 3.38 -7.16 4.64
N TYR A 97 3.17 -7.45 5.92
CA TYR A 97 3.19 -8.83 6.42
C TYR A 97 2.09 -9.70 5.81
N TYR A 98 0.94 -9.11 5.50
CA TYR A 98 -0.13 -9.77 4.78
C TYR A 98 0.31 -10.11 3.34
N SER A 99 0.99 -9.18 2.66
CA SER A 99 1.44 -9.36 1.27
C SER A 99 2.51 -10.44 1.13
N ILE A 100 3.40 -10.58 2.11
CA ILE A 100 4.45 -11.62 2.12
C ILE A 100 4.01 -12.93 2.81
N GLY A 101 2.72 -13.05 3.17
CA GLY A 101 2.15 -14.27 3.76
C GLY A 101 2.49 -14.52 5.22
N THR A 102 3.09 -13.56 5.93
CA THR A 102 3.35 -13.65 7.38
C THR A 102 2.11 -13.23 8.18
N TYR A 103 1.05 -14.02 8.06
CA TYR A 103 -0.28 -13.64 8.56
C TYR A 103 -0.33 -13.45 10.08
N THR A 104 0.45 -14.19 10.87
CA THR A 104 0.50 -13.99 12.33
C THR A 104 0.89 -12.55 12.68
N LYS A 105 2.00 -12.06 12.11
CA LYS A 105 2.43 -10.66 12.33
C LYS A 105 1.41 -9.67 11.78
N ALA A 106 0.87 -9.92 10.59
CA ALA A 106 -0.17 -9.06 10.02
C ALA A 106 -1.38 -8.96 10.96
N LYS A 107 -1.84 -10.09 11.51
CA LYS A 107 -2.94 -10.13 12.48
C LYS A 107 -2.61 -9.34 13.73
N ASP A 108 -1.40 -9.47 14.27
CA ASP A 108 -0.98 -8.72 15.45
C ASP A 108 -1.10 -7.20 15.21
N TYR A 109 -0.61 -6.70 14.08
CA TYR A 109 -0.74 -5.27 13.73
C TYR A 109 -2.18 -4.85 13.47
N ALA A 110 -2.99 -5.72 12.85
CA ALA A 110 -4.41 -5.46 12.60
C ALA A 110 -5.21 -5.36 13.92
N VAL A 111 -4.93 -6.25 14.88
CA VAL A 111 -5.51 -6.22 16.23
C VAL A 111 -5.07 -4.95 16.96
N GLN A 112 -3.79 -4.59 16.89
CA GLN A 112 -3.28 -3.35 17.47
C GLN A 112 -3.97 -2.11 16.87
N LEU A 113 -4.17 -2.08 15.55
CA LEU A 113 -4.87 -1.00 14.86
C LEU A 113 -6.32 -0.90 15.35
N LYS A 114 -7.06 -2.00 15.43
CA LYS A 114 -8.44 -2.03 15.93
C LYS A 114 -8.53 -1.58 17.39
N LYS A 115 -7.60 -2.04 18.23
CA LYS A 115 -7.58 -1.72 19.66
C LYS A 115 -7.25 -0.25 19.92
N ARG A 116 -6.24 0.30 19.23
CA ARG A 116 -5.75 1.66 19.46
C ARG A 116 -6.53 2.72 18.67
N PHE A 117 -7.07 2.36 17.51
CA PHE A 117 -7.74 3.27 16.59
C PHE A 117 -9.05 2.66 16.06
N PRO A 118 -10.05 2.41 16.92
CA PRO A 118 -11.30 1.72 16.55
C PRO A 118 -12.13 2.45 15.48
N GLY A 119 -11.93 3.76 15.31
CA GLY A 119 -12.57 4.56 14.25
C GLY A 119 -11.71 4.74 12.99
N SER A 120 -10.59 4.04 12.87
CA SER A 120 -9.69 4.20 11.72
C SER A 120 -10.35 3.74 10.42
N SER A 121 -10.28 4.57 9.38
CA SER A 121 -10.77 4.21 8.04
C SER A 121 -10.05 3.00 7.45
N TYR A 122 -8.81 2.71 7.89
CA TYR A 122 -8.05 1.54 7.48
C TYR A 122 -8.67 0.21 7.92
N LEU A 123 -9.53 0.20 8.95
CA LEU A 123 -10.19 -1.03 9.40
C LEU A 123 -11.14 -1.60 8.35
N SER A 124 -11.70 -0.77 7.45
CA SER A 124 -12.54 -1.25 6.34
C SER A 124 -11.76 -2.08 5.31
N SER A 125 -10.43 -1.91 5.30
CA SER A 125 -9.50 -2.63 4.41
C SER A 125 -9.04 -3.96 5.01
N ILE A 126 -9.39 -4.22 6.27
CA ILE A 126 -9.07 -5.45 6.98
C ILE A 126 -10.34 -6.29 7.06
N ASN A 127 -10.28 -7.53 6.56
CA ASN A 127 -11.43 -8.42 6.60
C ASN A 127 -11.82 -8.70 8.08
N GLU A 128 -13.06 -8.41 8.49
CA GLU A 128 -13.51 -8.64 9.86
C GLU A 128 -13.35 -10.10 10.32
N VAL A 129 -13.49 -11.05 9.38
CA VAL A 129 -13.30 -12.48 9.65
C VAL A 129 -11.85 -12.77 10.07
N TYR A 130 -10.89 -12.00 9.56
CA TYR A 130 -9.48 -12.10 9.90
C TYR A 130 -9.20 -11.65 11.35
N LEU A 131 -9.98 -10.69 11.85
CA LEU A 131 -9.81 -10.12 13.19
C LEU A 131 -10.50 -10.95 14.30
N LYS A 132 -11.47 -11.79 13.94
CA LYS A 132 -12.30 -12.55 14.91
C LYS A 132 -11.81 -13.97 15.19
N ASN A 133 -10.95 -14.55 14.35
CA ASN A 133 -10.58 -15.96 14.44
C ASN A 133 -9.18 -16.16 15.04
N GLU A 134 -9.08 -16.89 16.15
CA GLU A 134 -7.81 -17.21 16.83
C GLU A 134 -6.95 -18.22 16.05
N LYS A 135 -7.56 -19.14 15.31
CA LYS A 135 -6.90 -20.14 14.47
C LYS A 135 -6.71 -19.61 13.04
N THR A 136 -5.66 -18.82 12.85
CA THR A 136 -5.38 -18.07 11.61
C THR A 136 -4.96 -18.93 10.40
N GLU A 137 -4.67 -20.22 10.59
CA GLU A 137 -4.22 -21.12 9.51
C GLU A 137 -5.32 -21.59 8.55
N SER A 138 -6.60 -21.52 8.94
CA SER A 138 -7.69 -22.08 8.12
C SER A 138 -8.42 -21.05 7.24
N LEU A 139 -8.04 -19.77 7.28
CA LEU A 139 -8.70 -18.67 6.57
C LEU A 139 -7.85 -18.08 5.45
N ILE A 140 -6.74 -18.74 5.14
CA ILE A 140 -5.86 -18.41 4.02
C ILE A 140 -6.75 -18.48 2.75
N PRO A 141 -6.81 -17.41 1.92
CA PRO A 141 -7.24 -17.60 0.53
C PRO A 141 -6.39 -18.75 -0.02
N PRO A 142 -6.96 -19.78 -0.65
CA PRO A 142 -6.14 -20.90 -1.10
C PRO A 142 -5.05 -20.34 -2.01
N VAL A 143 -3.82 -20.30 -1.51
CA VAL A 143 -2.66 -20.49 -2.37
C VAL A 143 -2.97 -21.84 -2.99
N LYS A 144 -3.36 -21.84 -4.27
CA LYS A 144 -3.24 -23.04 -5.07
C LYS A 144 -1.76 -23.40 -5.00
N LYS A 145 -1.39 -24.24 -4.04
CA LYS A 145 -0.39 -25.26 -4.27
C LYS A 145 -0.92 -25.98 -5.50
N SER A 146 -0.39 -25.65 -6.67
CA SER A 146 -0.42 -26.56 -7.78
C SER A 146 0.38 -27.76 -7.30
N ASP A 147 -0.33 -28.79 -6.85
CA ASP A 147 0.18 -30.14 -6.74
C ASP A 147 0.56 -30.58 -8.16
N GLU A 148 1.77 -30.21 -8.58
CA GLU A 148 2.41 -30.83 -9.73
C GLU A 148 3.57 -31.64 -9.17
N LYS A 149 3.44 -32.97 -9.30
CA LYS A 149 4.47 -33.95 -8.97
C LYS A 149 5.82 -33.45 -9.49
N ILE A 150 6.80 -33.37 -8.59
CA ILE A 150 8.20 -33.15 -8.97
C ILE A 150 8.67 -34.42 -9.67
N GLU A 151 8.72 -34.39 -11.00
CA GLU A 151 9.71 -35.16 -11.74
C GLU A 151 10.98 -34.31 -11.85
N PRO A 152 12.17 -34.85 -11.51
CA PRO A 152 13.40 -34.11 -11.58
C PRO A 152 13.80 -33.97 -13.04
N LYS A 153 13.85 -32.73 -13.54
CA LYS A 153 14.50 -32.43 -14.81
C LYS A 153 15.22 -31.09 -14.72
N ASP A 154 16.53 -31.22 -14.61
CA ASP A 154 17.64 -30.33 -14.99
C ASP A 154 17.35 -28.83 -15.10
N GLU A 155 18.14 -28.10 -14.31
CA GLU A 155 18.19 -26.65 -14.14
C GLU A 155 18.23 -25.88 -15.47
N ALA A 156 17.20 -25.06 -15.68
CA ALA A 156 17.22 -23.88 -16.55
C ALA A 156 16.72 -22.67 -15.74
N PRO A 157 17.25 -21.46 -15.97
CA PRO A 157 17.04 -20.33 -15.07
C PRO A 157 15.56 -19.96 -14.96
N VAL A 158 15.08 -19.88 -13.71
CA VAL A 158 13.72 -19.47 -13.35
C VAL A 158 13.45 -18.08 -13.92
N SER A 159 12.71 -18.03 -15.03
CA SER A 159 12.35 -16.77 -15.67
C SER A 159 11.25 -16.09 -14.88
N ILE A 160 11.59 -15.07 -14.10
CA ILE A 160 10.65 -14.26 -13.34
C ILE A 160 9.77 -13.48 -14.34
N GLU A 161 8.45 -13.67 -14.28
CA GLU A 161 7.49 -12.91 -15.09
C GLU A 161 7.44 -11.46 -14.57
N LYS A 162 7.76 -10.46 -15.43
CA LYS A 162 8.02 -9.07 -15.02
C LYS A 162 6.90 -8.08 -15.35
N TYR A 163 5.94 -8.43 -16.19
CA TYR A 163 4.93 -7.51 -16.69
C TYR A 163 3.53 -8.13 -16.71
N SER A 164 2.49 -7.32 -16.51
CA SER A 164 1.08 -7.73 -16.68
C SER A 164 0.27 -6.56 -17.25
N ILE A 165 -0.91 -6.82 -17.81
CA ILE A 165 -1.73 -5.80 -18.46
C ILE A 165 -2.95 -5.49 -17.60
N GLN A 166 -3.02 -4.28 -17.06
CA GLN A 166 -4.21 -3.78 -16.38
C GLN A 166 -5.27 -3.39 -17.40
N VAL A 167 -6.41 -4.08 -17.43
CA VAL A 167 -7.50 -3.84 -18.40
C VAL A 167 -8.71 -3.13 -17.79
N GLY A 168 -8.71 -2.87 -16.49
CA GLY A 168 -9.76 -2.10 -15.83
C GLY A 168 -9.50 -1.88 -14.34
N ALA A 169 -10.11 -0.84 -13.79
CA ALA A 169 -10.15 -0.56 -12.36
C ALA A 169 -11.57 -0.13 -11.99
N PHE A 170 -12.25 -0.93 -11.17
CA PHE A 170 -13.68 -0.76 -10.89
C PHE A 170 -13.95 -0.51 -9.41
N ALA A 171 -14.74 0.50 -9.08
CA ALA A 171 -15.23 0.68 -7.70
C ALA A 171 -16.12 -0.50 -7.26
N ASN A 172 -16.92 -1.04 -8.17
CA ASN A 172 -17.79 -2.20 -7.92
C ASN A 172 -17.12 -3.51 -8.36
N ILE A 173 -17.01 -4.46 -7.42
CA ILE A 173 -16.40 -5.78 -7.65
C ILE A 173 -17.17 -6.63 -8.68
N ASN A 174 -18.49 -6.45 -8.82
CA ASN A 174 -19.28 -7.22 -9.78
C ASN A 174 -18.93 -6.86 -11.22
N ASN A 175 -18.63 -5.59 -11.49
CA ASN A 175 -18.17 -5.14 -12.82
C ASN A 175 -16.82 -5.77 -13.16
N ALA A 176 -15.90 -5.82 -12.19
CA ALA A 176 -14.61 -6.49 -12.36
C ALA A 176 -14.78 -8.00 -12.61
N LYS A 177 -15.64 -8.68 -11.85
CA LYS A 177 -15.93 -10.12 -12.03
C LYS A 177 -16.54 -10.43 -13.40
N GLN A 178 -17.43 -9.57 -13.91
CA GLN A 178 -17.99 -9.74 -15.25
C GLN A 178 -16.92 -9.64 -16.33
N LEU A 179 -16.00 -8.67 -16.22
CA LEU A 179 -14.88 -8.55 -17.15
C LEU A 179 -13.96 -9.77 -17.08
N ILE A 180 -13.61 -10.22 -15.88
CA ILE A 180 -12.81 -11.43 -15.66
C ILE A 180 -13.46 -12.65 -16.30
N LYS A 181 -14.78 -12.84 -16.15
CA LYS A 181 -15.50 -13.98 -16.74
C LYS A 181 -15.37 -13.97 -18.27
N LYS A 182 -15.52 -12.79 -18.91
CA LYS A 182 -15.37 -12.63 -20.36
C LYS A 182 -13.95 -12.96 -20.82
N ILE A 183 -12.94 -12.48 -20.10
CA ILE A 183 -11.53 -12.68 -20.45
C ILE A 183 -11.10 -14.14 -20.23
N LYS A 184 -11.50 -14.76 -19.12
CA LYS A 184 -11.25 -16.18 -18.84
C LYS A 184 -11.92 -17.12 -19.85
N ALA A 185 -13.09 -16.75 -20.39
CA ALA A 185 -13.76 -17.54 -21.42
C ALA A 185 -12.93 -17.63 -22.72
N LYS A 186 -12.01 -16.69 -22.94
CA LYS A 186 -11.03 -16.70 -24.04
C LYS A 186 -9.68 -17.32 -23.63
N LYS A 187 -9.64 -18.01 -22.49
CA LYS A 187 -8.47 -18.73 -21.94
C LYS A 187 -7.29 -17.84 -21.54
N TYR A 188 -7.47 -16.53 -21.38
CA TYR A 188 -6.45 -15.69 -20.77
C TYR A 188 -6.42 -15.89 -19.25
N LYS A 189 -5.20 -15.86 -18.68
CA LYS A 189 -5.02 -15.75 -17.22
C LYS A 189 -5.39 -14.35 -16.77
N THR A 190 -6.04 -14.24 -15.61
CA THR A 190 -6.44 -12.94 -15.06
C THR A 190 -6.31 -12.93 -13.55
N ASP A 191 -5.89 -11.81 -13.00
CA ASP A 191 -5.84 -11.56 -11.57
C ASP A 191 -6.72 -10.37 -11.18
N LEU A 192 -7.25 -10.42 -9.96
CA LEU A 192 -8.05 -9.35 -9.37
C LEU A 192 -7.31 -8.80 -8.16
N ILE A 193 -6.85 -7.56 -8.27
CA ILE A 193 -6.10 -6.87 -7.21
C ILE A 193 -7.00 -5.79 -6.63
N ARG A 194 -7.16 -5.75 -5.30
CA ARG A 194 -7.81 -4.62 -4.64
C ARG A 194 -6.75 -3.60 -4.25
N LYS A 195 -6.96 -2.34 -4.64
CA LYS A 195 -6.04 -1.23 -4.31
C LYS A 195 -6.84 0.02 -3.96
N ILE A 196 -6.40 0.74 -2.94
CA ILE A 196 -6.91 2.07 -2.65
C ILE A 196 -6.13 3.07 -3.49
N ILE A 197 -6.82 3.82 -4.34
CA ILE A 197 -6.24 4.92 -5.13
C ILE A 197 -7.06 6.16 -4.81
N ASN A 198 -6.42 7.19 -4.26
CA ASN A 198 -7.07 8.45 -3.86
C ASN A 198 -8.25 8.24 -2.90
N GLY A 199 -8.08 7.38 -1.88
CA GLY A 199 -9.13 7.07 -0.92
C GLY A 199 -10.29 6.23 -1.46
N LYS A 200 -10.24 5.77 -2.72
CA LYS A 200 -11.27 4.90 -3.33
C LYS A 200 -10.76 3.48 -3.47
N ASP A 201 -11.56 2.53 -2.98
CA ASP A 201 -11.35 1.11 -3.21
C ASP A 201 -11.59 0.76 -4.68
N LEU A 202 -10.55 0.29 -5.36
CA LEU A 202 -10.63 -0.15 -6.74
C LEU A 202 -10.29 -1.64 -6.86
N ASN A 203 -11.10 -2.32 -7.66
CA ASN A 203 -10.92 -3.70 -8.08
C ASN A 203 -10.24 -3.66 -9.46
N ILE A 204 -8.92 -3.87 -9.46
CA ILE A 204 -8.05 -3.81 -10.63
C ILE A 204 -8.00 -5.18 -11.29
N VAL A 205 -8.32 -5.25 -12.58
CA VAL A 205 -8.27 -6.48 -13.37
C VAL A 205 -6.96 -6.48 -14.16
N MET A 206 -6.13 -7.48 -13.89
CA MET A 206 -4.87 -7.73 -14.59
C MET A 206 -5.02 -8.94 -15.52
N VAL A 207 -4.30 -8.95 -16.65
CA VAL A 207 -4.36 -10.02 -17.65
C VAL A 207 -2.95 -10.44 -18.04
N GLY A 208 -2.72 -11.75 -17.93
CA GLY A 208 -1.46 -12.39 -18.27
C GLY A 208 -0.28 -11.94 -17.42
N SER A 209 0.83 -12.64 -17.62
CA SER A 209 2.12 -12.33 -17.02
C SER A 209 3.17 -12.59 -18.10
N TYR A 210 4.07 -11.64 -18.30
CA TYR A 210 4.98 -11.60 -19.45
C TYR A 210 6.40 -11.33 -18.99
N LYS A 211 7.36 -11.96 -19.64
CA LYS A 211 8.77 -11.89 -19.23
C LYS A 211 9.45 -10.63 -19.75
N SER A 212 9.00 -10.11 -20.88
CA SER A 212 9.54 -8.92 -21.52
C SER A 212 8.46 -7.89 -21.83
N LEU A 213 8.89 -6.64 -21.97
CA LEU A 213 8.00 -5.54 -22.37
C LEU A 213 7.44 -5.76 -23.79
N ASP A 214 8.25 -6.28 -24.71
CA ASP A 214 7.81 -6.57 -26.09
C ASP A 214 6.70 -7.63 -26.12
N GLU A 215 6.81 -8.68 -25.31
CA GLU A 215 5.78 -9.70 -25.15
C GLU A 215 4.49 -9.10 -24.57
N ALA A 216 4.62 -8.23 -23.55
CA ALA A 216 3.50 -7.52 -22.96
C ALA A 216 2.81 -6.57 -23.96
N ILE A 217 3.56 -5.85 -24.81
CA ILE A 217 3.02 -4.96 -25.85
C ILE A 217 2.22 -5.76 -26.89
N LYS A 218 2.78 -6.87 -27.38
CA LYS A 218 2.08 -7.74 -28.34
C LYS A 218 0.78 -8.29 -27.74
N ALA A 219 0.82 -8.71 -26.48
CA ALA A 219 -0.35 -9.20 -25.79
C ALA A 219 -1.39 -8.09 -25.52
N GLN A 220 -0.96 -6.90 -25.10
CA GLN A 220 -1.82 -5.73 -24.87
C GLN A 220 -2.58 -5.36 -26.14
N ASN A 221 -1.92 -5.29 -27.30
CA ASN A 221 -2.57 -4.99 -28.57
C ASN A 221 -3.67 -6.01 -28.92
N ARG A 222 -3.39 -7.30 -28.72
CA ARG A 222 -4.38 -8.37 -28.95
C ARG A 222 -5.56 -8.25 -27.98
N ILE A 223 -5.29 -8.07 -26.69
CA ILE A 223 -6.30 -7.97 -25.62
C ILE A 223 -7.18 -6.73 -25.81
N ASN A 224 -6.58 -5.56 -26.09
CA ASN A 224 -7.29 -4.31 -26.33
C ASN A 224 -8.27 -4.45 -27.50
N LYS A 225 -7.81 -5.07 -28.61
CA LYS A 225 -8.66 -5.33 -29.79
C LYS A 225 -9.78 -6.33 -29.49
N GLU A 226 -9.49 -7.42 -28.79
CA GLU A 226 -10.45 -8.49 -28.54
C GLU A 226 -11.55 -8.09 -27.55
N PHE A 227 -11.20 -7.36 -26.49
CA PHE A 227 -12.15 -6.99 -25.43
C PHE A 227 -12.63 -5.54 -25.50
N LYS A 228 -12.14 -4.76 -26.47
CA LYS A 228 -12.45 -3.33 -26.64
C LYS A 228 -12.15 -2.53 -25.36
N VAL A 229 -10.94 -2.73 -24.84
CA VAL A 229 -10.42 -2.08 -23.63
C VAL A 229 -9.17 -1.28 -23.96
N ASP A 230 -8.80 -0.35 -23.08
CA ASP A 230 -7.53 0.38 -23.14
C ASP A 230 -6.63 -0.11 -22.00
N GLY A 231 -6.00 -1.27 -22.22
CA GLY A 231 -5.14 -1.89 -21.23
C GLY A 231 -3.84 -1.10 -21.03
N LYS A 232 -3.30 -1.10 -19.81
CA LYS A 232 -2.01 -0.48 -19.45
C LYS A 232 -1.04 -1.54 -18.97
N ILE A 233 0.19 -1.55 -19.50
CA ILE A 233 1.25 -2.45 -19.02
C ILE A 233 1.75 -1.97 -17.65
N ILE A 234 1.83 -2.90 -16.71
CA ILE A 234 2.31 -2.72 -15.34
C ILE A 234 3.51 -3.64 -15.13
N LYS A 235 4.60 -3.12 -14.56
CA LYS A 235 5.74 -3.93 -14.12
C LYS A 235 5.40 -4.61 -12.80
N LEU A 236 5.50 -5.93 -12.76
CA LEU A 236 5.42 -6.74 -11.55
C LEU A 236 6.73 -6.55 -10.78
N ALA A 237 6.67 -6.24 -9.49
CA ALA A 237 7.87 -6.02 -8.68
C ALA A 237 8.71 -7.32 -8.62
N GLU A 238 10.03 -7.17 -8.75
CA GLU A 238 11.01 -8.25 -8.49
C GLU A 238 11.19 -8.45 -6.99
#